data_AF-A0A354D3X8-F1
#
_entry.id   AF-A0A354D3X8-F1
#
_cell.length_a   1.000
_cell.length_b   1.000
_cell.length_c   1.000
_cell.angle_alpha   90.00
_cell.angle_beta   90.00
_cell.angle_gamma   90.00
#
_symmetry.space_group_name_H-M   'P 1'
#
loop_
_entity.id
_entity.type
_entity.pdbx_description
1 polymer ?
#
loop_
_entity_poly.entity_id
_entity_poly.type
_entity_poly.pdbx_seq_one_letter_code
_entity_poly.pdbx_strand_id
1 'polypeptide(L)'
;MNMKRKTKRRVGIFLVVAMLAVMIYPAFSTTAEEESAGFIIENGELTAYTGSGGDITIPDTVTGISDNVFSGNTSLTSVTIPGSVISIGSGAFSGCTNLYRAVVPASVVNIGNSVFAGCSSLSDLTFSANVGVIPDMAFYGCASLSSVTIPGTVTSIGASAFENCTLLGSVTIPAAVDTISDTAFAGCSNLSSVEVDGGNATYSSYDGCIYNKTQTKLLYCPEGKYSVKISDKTSTLSYAALNGCYGITEVTLPASVTVIEQNAFSNSGVQTITIPSSVTDIGSQSSWTPQMIYTYSNSAGEEFAVNNNYTYELLDSPESPADPNGTDDPGVKEDPEPSDPGTTDDPATPAENGTTNASSNNTQGSGTSVTSTSGSVTGRNLAAGGVRSASKFTAKEHVLDSTPKTGPETNAKVILCMAVFFVGVYLIISSRKEEEQTA
;
A
#
# COMPACT_ATOMS: atom_id res chain seq x y z
N MET A 1 28.85 24.82 87.68
CA MET A 1 27.76 25.40 86.85
C MET A 1 28.31 26.09 85.58
N ASN A 2 29.10 25.40 84.74
CA ASN A 2 29.82 26.07 83.63
C ASN A 2 30.00 25.24 82.32
N MET A 3 29.15 24.23 82.07
CA MET A 3 29.20 23.45 80.81
C MET A 3 28.07 23.78 79.82
N LYS A 4 26.90 24.26 80.27
CA LYS A 4 25.74 24.51 79.39
C LYS A 4 25.85 25.76 78.49
N ARG A 5 26.77 26.69 78.75
CA ARG A 5 26.95 27.92 77.93
C ARG A 5 27.87 27.74 76.70
N LYS A 6 28.77 26.74 76.68
CA LYS A 6 29.68 26.52 75.54
C LYS A 6 29.00 25.86 74.34
N THR A 7 28.01 25.00 74.56
CA THR A 7 27.32 24.27 73.48
C THR A 7 26.34 25.16 72.71
N LYS A 8 25.55 25.99 73.38
CA LYS A 8 24.63 26.95 72.71
C LYS A 8 25.37 27.99 71.86
N ARG A 9 26.57 28.39 72.26
CA ARG A 9 27.39 29.35 71.49
C ARG A 9 28.01 28.74 70.23
N ARG A 10 28.22 27.41 70.20
CA ARG A 10 28.73 26.69 69.01
C ARG A 10 27.64 26.41 67.98
N VAL A 11 26.41 26.13 68.42
CA VAL A 11 25.25 25.92 67.53
C VAL A 11 24.81 27.24 66.87
N GLY A 12 24.83 28.36 67.61
CA GLY A 12 24.51 29.67 67.04
C GLY A 12 25.51 30.18 65.99
N ILE A 13 26.80 29.88 66.17
CA ILE A 13 27.84 30.25 65.18
C ILE A 13 27.73 29.37 63.92
N PHE A 14 27.40 28.08 64.06
CA PHE A 14 27.18 27.21 62.90
C PHE A 14 25.95 27.59 62.08
N LEU A 15 24.86 28.04 62.72
CA LEU A 15 23.66 28.51 62.00
C LEU A 15 23.89 29.84 61.28
N VAL A 16 24.68 30.75 61.84
CA VAL A 16 25.02 32.02 61.19
C VAL A 16 25.99 31.81 60.02
N VAL A 17 26.94 30.86 60.14
CA VAL A 17 27.84 30.48 59.03
C VAL A 17 27.08 29.72 57.92
N ALA A 18 26.10 28.88 58.27
CA ALA A 18 25.25 28.21 57.29
C ALA A 18 24.31 29.20 56.55
N MET A 19 23.76 30.19 57.25
CA MET A 19 22.94 31.24 56.62
C MET A 19 23.76 32.21 55.76
N LEU A 20 25.01 32.52 56.15
CA LEU A 20 25.91 33.33 55.31
C LEU A 20 26.45 32.56 54.10
N ALA A 21 26.59 31.24 54.17
CA ALA A 21 26.97 30.40 53.02
C ALA A 21 25.85 30.28 51.96
N VAL A 22 24.58 30.39 52.37
CA VAL A 22 23.43 30.40 51.43
C VAL A 22 23.30 31.74 50.69
N MET A 23 23.80 32.85 51.25
CA MET A 23 23.76 34.17 50.58
C MET A 23 24.95 34.44 49.63
N ILE A 24 25.94 33.55 49.55
CA ILE A 24 27.10 33.68 48.64
C ILE A 24 27.03 32.70 47.47
N TYR A 25 25.98 31.87 47.38
CA TYR A 25 25.68 31.25 46.10
C TYR A 25 25.31 32.37 45.13
N PRO A 26 26.05 32.56 44.02
CA PRO A 26 25.54 33.43 42.97
C PRO A 26 24.16 32.90 42.64
N ALA A 27 23.18 33.80 42.56
CA ALA A 27 21.94 33.52 41.87
C ALA A 27 22.35 33.01 40.49
N PHE A 28 22.45 31.69 40.37
CA PHE A 28 22.69 31.03 39.10
C PHE A 28 21.35 31.18 38.40
N SER A 29 21.25 32.32 37.73
CA SER A 29 20.29 32.58 36.68
C SER A 29 20.54 31.51 35.62
N THR A 30 19.96 30.32 35.82
CA THR A 30 19.66 29.46 34.69
C THR A 30 18.31 29.92 34.18
N THR A 31 18.33 30.95 33.34
CA THR A 31 17.58 30.79 32.10
C THR A 31 18.20 29.56 31.45
N ALA A 32 17.66 28.38 31.76
CA ALA A 32 17.71 27.29 30.81
C ALA A 32 16.85 27.80 29.66
N GLU A 33 17.48 28.57 28.75
CA GLU A 33 17.16 28.39 27.35
C GLU A 33 17.25 26.88 27.15
N GLU A 34 16.11 26.21 27.06
CA GLU A 34 16.07 24.96 26.33
C GLU A 34 16.81 25.30 25.03
N GLU A 35 18.05 24.81 24.88
CA GLU A 35 18.67 24.77 23.58
C GLU A 35 17.60 24.14 22.70
N SER A 36 17.03 24.95 21.78
CA SER A 36 16.05 24.47 20.83
C SER A 36 16.60 23.15 20.31
N ALA A 37 15.89 22.05 20.57
CA ALA A 37 16.38 20.68 20.37
C ALA A 37 16.51 20.31 18.87
N GLY A 38 16.91 21.28 18.05
CA GLY A 38 16.88 21.28 16.61
C GLY A 38 15.65 21.94 16.01
N PHE A 39 14.60 22.23 16.79
CA PHE A 39 13.31 22.65 16.25
C PHE A 39 13.28 24.14 15.89
N ILE A 40 13.02 24.45 14.63
CA ILE A 40 12.84 25.80 14.12
C ILE A 40 11.34 25.99 13.86
N ILE A 41 10.71 26.82 14.68
CA ILE A 41 9.25 27.00 14.70
C ILE A 41 8.93 28.46 14.38
N GLU A 42 8.09 28.69 13.36
CA GLU A 42 7.63 30.00 12.93
C GLU A 42 6.10 30.04 13.00
N ASN A 43 5.55 30.93 13.83
CA ASN A 43 4.09 31.10 13.99
C ASN A 43 3.32 29.80 14.32
N GLY A 44 3.95 28.88 15.06
CA GLY A 44 3.37 27.57 15.40
C GLY A 44 3.62 26.48 14.36
N GLU A 45 4.25 26.80 13.24
CA GLU A 45 4.62 25.81 12.22
C GLU A 45 6.07 25.37 12.41
N LEU A 46 6.32 24.07 12.46
CA LEU A 46 7.67 23.52 12.44
C LEU A 46 8.19 23.56 11.01
N THR A 47 9.12 24.48 10.73
CA THR A 47 9.61 24.77 9.37
C THR A 47 10.95 24.10 9.07
N ALA A 48 11.73 23.74 10.09
CA ALA A 48 12.96 22.99 9.94
C ALA A 48 13.37 22.26 11.22
N TYR A 49 14.19 21.21 11.05
CA TYR A 49 14.83 20.49 12.15
C TYR A 49 16.34 20.35 11.91
N THR A 50 17.15 20.84 12.85
CA THR A 50 18.63 20.80 12.81
C THR A 50 19.24 19.92 13.91
N GLY A 51 18.40 19.19 14.64
CA GLY A 51 18.85 18.33 15.75
C GLY A 51 19.50 17.05 15.27
N SER A 52 20.09 16.30 16.20
CA SER A 52 20.86 15.09 15.90
C SER A 52 20.01 13.88 15.47
N GLY A 53 18.68 13.94 15.53
CA GLY A 53 17.79 12.80 15.33
C GLY A 53 17.64 11.95 16.60
N GLY A 54 17.44 10.64 16.44
CA GLY A 54 17.10 9.72 17.52
C GLY A 54 15.61 9.68 17.82
N ASP A 55 15.25 9.54 19.09
CA ASP A 55 13.87 9.58 19.53
C ASP A 55 13.48 11.01 19.83
N ILE A 56 12.58 11.59 19.03
CA ILE A 56 12.16 12.99 19.17
C ILE A 56 10.70 13.11 19.57
N THR A 57 10.42 14.13 20.38
CA THR A 57 9.07 14.60 20.66
C THR A 57 8.96 16.01 20.13
N ILE A 58 8.06 16.23 19.17
CA ILE A 58 7.81 17.56 18.63
C ILE A 58 7.12 18.40 19.72
N PRO A 59 7.53 19.67 19.96
CA PRO A 59 6.94 20.49 21.02
C PRO A 59 5.43 20.71 20.87
N ASP A 60 4.68 20.69 21.98
CA ASP A 60 3.22 20.89 22.01
C ASP A 60 2.76 22.27 21.49
N THR A 61 3.68 23.20 21.26
CA THR A 61 3.41 24.50 20.64
C THR A 61 3.25 24.42 19.12
N VAL A 62 3.63 23.29 18.50
CA VAL A 62 3.56 23.08 17.06
C VAL A 62 2.13 22.71 16.64
N THR A 63 1.57 23.47 15.71
CA THR A 63 0.25 23.25 15.11
C THR A 63 0.30 22.67 13.71
N GLY A 64 1.46 22.76 13.04
CA GLY A 64 1.68 22.19 11.72
C GLY A 64 3.15 21.83 11.50
N ILE A 65 3.41 20.82 10.67
CA ILE A 65 4.75 20.45 10.23
C ILE A 65 4.84 20.78 8.74
N SER A 66 5.78 21.63 8.34
CA SER A 66 5.94 22.00 6.93
C SER A 66 6.48 20.85 6.08
N ASP A 67 6.51 21.08 4.76
CA ASP A 67 7.08 20.15 3.80
C ASP A 67 8.55 19.83 4.10
N ASN A 68 8.92 18.56 3.94
CA ASN A 68 10.30 18.06 4.00
C ASN A 68 11.11 18.35 5.28
N VAL A 69 10.48 18.77 6.39
CA VAL A 69 11.16 19.18 7.63
C VAL A 69 12.18 18.16 8.16
N PHE A 70 11.84 16.86 8.11
CA PHE A 70 12.71 15.76 8.52
C PHE A 70 13.18 14.94 7.32
N SER A 71 13.00 15.41 6.08
CA SER A 71 13.32 14.64 4.88
C SER A 71 14.81 14.25 4.84
N GLY A 72 15.08 12.97 4.57
CA GLY A 72 16.42 12.38 4.54
C GLY A 72 17.08 12.25 5.92
N ASN A 73 16.36 12.49 7.03
CA ASN A 73 16.93 12.34 8.35
C ASN A 73 17.08 10.86 8.73
N THR A 74 18.22 10.29 8.33
CA THR A 74 18.56 8.89 8.60
C THR A 74 18.97 8.62 10.05
N SER A 75 19.13 9.63 10.92
CA SER A 75 19.39 9.40 12.34
C SER A 75 18.12 9.36 13.19
N LEU A 76 16.98 9.81 12.66
CA LEU A 76 15.68 9.73 13.32
C LEU A 76 15.24 8.28 13.49
N THR A 77 14.96 7.86 14.74
CA THR A 77 14.53 6.49 15.08
C THR A 77 13.07 6.42 15.47
N SER A 78 12.56 7.43 16.20
CA SER A 78 11.14 7.56 16.47
C SER A 78 10.69 9.02 16.52
N VAL A 79 9.43 9.26 16.17
CA VAL A 79 8.80 10.58 16.28
C VAL A 79 7.46 10.49 17.00
N THR A 80 7.30 11.31 18.02
CA THR A 80 6.00 11.59 18.66
C THR A 80 5.50 12.96 18.20
N ILE A 81 4.38 12.95 17.47
CA ILE A 81 3.71 14.17 17.00
C ILE A 81 2.65 14.55 18.05
N PRO A 82 2.65 15.78 18.59
CA PRO A 82 1.73 16.19 19.64
C PRO A 82 0.32 16.43 19.11
N GLY A 83 -0.67 16.32 19.99
CA GLY A 83 -2.09 16.49 19.65
C GLY A 83 -2.50 17.92 19.27
N SER A 84 -1.57 18.87 19.30
CA SER A 84 -1.73 20.23 18.77
C SER A 84 -1.59 20.29 17.25
N VAL A 85 -0.92 19.30 16.63
CA VAL A 85 -0.66 19.29 15.17
C VAL A 85 -1.92 18.92 14.40
N ILE A 86 -2.28 19.78 13.45
CA ILE A 86 -3.45 19.64 12.57
C ILE A 86 -3.05 19.20 11.16
N SER A 87 -1.86 19.58 10.71
CA SER A 87 -1.37 19.30 9.35
C SER A 87 0.09 18.85 9.33
N ILE A 88 0.38 17.88 8.45
CA ILE A 88 1.73 17.41 8.15
C ILE A 88 1.97 17.61 6.65
N GLY A 89 3.01 18.35 6.30
CA GLY A 89 3.39 18.69 4.94
C GLY A 89 3.90 17.50 4.13
N SER A 90 4.02 17.72 2.84
CA SER A 90 4.49 16.71 1.89
C SER A 90 5.95 16.35 2.16
N GLY A 91 6.25 15.06 2.14
CA GLY A 91 7.60 14.54 2.36
C GLY A 91 8.17 14.83 3.75
N ALA A 92 7.36 15.24 4.74
CA ALA A 92 7.84 15.68 6.04
C ALA A 92 8.81 14.70 6.72
N PHE A 93 8.62 13.39 6.55
CA PHE A 93 9.49 12.33 7.05
C PHE A 93 10.06 11.44 5.92
N SER A 94 10.01 11.90 4.67
CA SER A 94 10.49 11.11 3.53
C SER A 94 11.96 10.75 3.68
N GLY A 95 12.35 9.50 3.41
CA GLY A 95 13.73 9.04 3.47
C GLY A 95 14.32 8.93 4.88
N CYS A 96 13.51 9.00 5.95
CA CYS A 96 13.95 8.68 7.30
C CYS A 96 14.14 7.15 7.46
N THR A 97 15.22 6.60 6.90
CA THR A 97 15.39 5.15 6.72
C THR A 97 15.49 4.36 8.04
N ASN A 98 15.90 4.98 9.14
CA ASN A 98 15.97 4.37 10.48
C ASN A 98 14.72 4.63 11.34
N LEU A 99 13.74 5.40 10.84
CA LEU A 99 12.50 5.67 11.56
C LEU A 99 11.69 4.38 11.65
N TYR A 100 11.68 3.74 12.82
CA TYR A 100 10.96 2.49 13.04
C TYR A 100 9.56 2.70 13.62
N ARG A 101 9.35 3.83 14.30
CA ARG A 101 8.10 4.16 14.99
C ARG A 101 7.62 5.58 14.69
N ALA A 102 6.38 5.71 14.26
CA ALA A 102 5.70 6.98 14.06
C ALA A 102 4.28 6.95 14.66
N VAL A 103 3.96 7.96 15.46
CA VAL A 103 2.61 8.13 16.04
C VAL A 103 1.99 9.40 15.46
N VAL A 104 1.01 9.24 14.57
CA VAL A 104 0.22 10.33 13.98
C VAL A 104 -1.04 10.51 14.83
N PRO A 105 -1.19 11.59 15.62
CA PRO A 105 -2.30 11.77 16.57
C PRO A 105 -3.61 12.15 15.87
N ALA A 106 -4.75 11.89 16.54
CA ALA A 106 -6.10 12.09 15.99
C ALA A 106 -6.42 13.54 15.63
N SER A 107 -5.62 14.50 16.07
CA SER A 107 -5.73 15.91 15.69
C SER A 107 -5.33 16.17 14.24
N VAL A 108 -4.54 15.28 13.63
CA VAL A 108 -4.07 15.45 12.25
C VAL A 108 -5.22 15.15 11.28
N VAL A 109 -5.57 16.17 10.50
CA VAL A 109 -6.63 16.09 9.49
C VAL A 109 -6.04 16.09 8.08
N ASN A 110 -4.93 16.83 7.88
CA ASN A 110 -4.30 17.00 6.58
C ASN A 110 -2.91 16.36 6.56
N ILE A 111 -2.66 15.48 5.59
CA ILE A 111 -1.38 14.80 5.40
C ILE A 111 -0.97 14.99 3.94
N GLY A 112 0.24 15.50 3.72
CA GLY A 112 0.80 15.70 2.39
C GLY A 112 1.30 14.42 1.74
N ASN A 113 1.55 14.51 0.43
CA ASN A 113 2.08 13.40 -0.36
C ASN A 113 3.44 12.95 0.18
N SER A 114 3.76 11.67 0.00
CA SER A 114 5.08 11.10 0.34
C SER A 114 5.50 11.27 1.80
N VAL A 115 4.57 11.49 2.73
CA VAL A 115 4.88 11.87 4.13
C VAL A 115 5.90 10.94 4.82
N PHE A 116 5.81 9.63 4.60
CA PHE A 116 6.73 8.60 5.13
C PHE A 116 7.37 7.78 3.98
N ALA A 117 7.43 8.34 2.76
CA ALA A 117 8.03 7.63 1.63
C ALA A 117 9.49 7.28 1.93
N GLY A 118 9.91 6.03 1.72
CA GLY A 118 11.26 5.55 1.95
C GLY A 118 11.65 5.35 3.42
N CYS A 119 10.69 5.43 4.38
CA CYS A 119 10.92 5.02 5.77
C CYS A 119 11.03 3.49 5.88
N SER A 120 12.11 2.92 5.34
CA SER A 120 12.27 1.46 5.15
C SER A 120 12.21 0.63 6.44
N SER A 121 12.51 1.23 7.60
CA SER A 121 12.44 0.56 8.91
C SER A 121 11.10 0.72 9.62
N LEU A 122 10.17 1.51 9.08
CA LEU A 122 8.89 1.84 9.72
C LEU A 122 8.05 0.56 9.87
N SER A 123 7.82 0.16 11.11
CA SER A 123 7.11 -1.07 11.46
C SER A 123 6.07 -0.87 12.56
N ASP A 124 6.27 0.12 13.44
CA ASP A 124 5.31 0.57 14.44
C ASP A 124 4.68 1.90 13.99
N LEU A 125 3.65 1.80 13.14
CA LEU A 125 2.88 2.94 12.68
C LEU A 125 1.53 2.99 13.39
N THR A 126 1.30 4.05 14.15
CA THR A 126 -0.04 4.41 14.61
C THR A 126 -0.58 5.55 13.76
N PHE A 127 -1.54 5.24 12.88
CA PHE A 127 -2.18 6.19 11.98
C PHE A 127 -3.61 6.47 12.47
N SER A 128 -3.83 7.63 13.07
CA SER A 128 -5.05 7.90 13.83
C SER A 128 -6.31 8.16 13.00
N ALA A 129 -7.44 8.17 13.72
CA ALA A 129 -8.78 7.93 13.22
C ALA A 129 -9.43 9.02 12.35
N ASN A 130 -8.80 10.18 12.13
CA ASN A 130 -9.45 11.35 11.48
C ASN A 130 -8.89 11.70 10.11
N VAL A 131 -7.95 10.90 9.59
CA VAL A 131 -7.40 11.12 8.25
C VAL A 131 -8.47 10.79 7.21
N GLY A 132 -8.82 11.76 6.37
CA GLY A 132 -9.82 11.58 5.30
C GLY A 132 -9.26 10.91 4.05
N VAL A 133 -7.97 11.04 3.79
CA VAL A 133 -7.31 10.54 2.58
C VAL A 133 -5.94 9.98 2.94
N ILE A 134 -5.58 8.81 2.41
CA ILE A 134 -4.18 8.37 2.36
C ILE A 134 -3.59 8.93 1.07
N PRO A 135 -2.69 9.93 1.14
CA PRO A 135 -2.21 10.65 -0.03
C PRO A 135 -1.25 9.82 -0.88
N ASP A 136 -0.91 10.35 -2.06
CA ASP A 136 0.00 9.69 -2.99
C ASP A 136 1.35 9.41 -2.32
N MET A 137 1.87 8.20 -2.52
CA MET A 137 3.16 7.75 -2.02
C MET A 137 3.34 7.83 -0.49
N ALA A 138 2.26 7.99 0.30
CA ALA A 138 2.33 8.23 1.75
C ALA A 138 3.30 7.30 2.49
N PHE A 139 3.29 6.01 2.15
CA PHE A 139 4.13 4.95 2.73
C PHE A 139 4.94 4.21 1.65
N TYR A 140 5.17 4.84 0.49
CA TYR A 140 5.97 4.26 -0.59
C TYR A 140 7.30 3.71 -0.04
N GLY A 141 7.63 2.45 -0.28
CA GLY A 141 8.90 1.86 0.15
C GLY A 141 9.08 1.69 1.66
N CYS A 142 8.01 1.75 2.47
CA CYS A 142 8.05 1.34 3.88
C CYS A 142 8.17 -0.18 4.00
N ALA A 143 9.31 -0.73 3.59
CA ALA A 143 9.53 -2.17 3.42
C ALA A 143 9.29 -2.99 4.70
N SER A 144 9.52 -2.41 5.88
CA SER A 144 9.30 -3.08 7.17
C SER A 144 7.85 -3.04 7.68
N LEU A 145 6.95 -2.33 6.99
CA LEU A 145 5.56 -2.18 7.40
C LEU A 145 4.82 -3.49 7.13
N SER A 146 4.60 -4.28 8.18
CA SER A 146 3.96 -5.60 8.09
C SER A 146 2.44 -5.57 8.25
N SER A 147 1.91 -4.51 8.87
CA SER A 147 0.49 -4.29 9.04
C SER A 147 0.17 -2.79 9.06
N VAL A 148 -1.03 -2.44 8.60
CA VAL A 148 -1.57 -1.09 8.69
C VAL A 148 -3.06 -1.18 8.99
N THR A 149 -3.52 -0.34 9.92
CA THR A 149 -4.96 -0.14 10.14
C THR A 149 -5.35 1.14 9.40
N ILE A 150 -6.16 1.00 8.35
CA ILE A 150 -6.72 2.14 7.63
C ILE A 150 -7.90 2.68 8.43
N PRO A 151 -7.90 3.97 8.82
CA PRO A 151 -9.01 4.57 9.55
C PRO A 151 -10.35 4.50 8.80
N GLY A 152 -11.44 4.30 9.54
CA GLY A 152 -12.79 4.25 8.97
C GLY A 152 -13.28 5.54 8.29
N THR A 153 -12.59 6.66 8.52
CA THR A 153 -12.84 7.96 7.89
C THR A 153 -12.20 8.11 6.51
N VAL A 154 -11.29 7.21 6.12
CA VAL A 154 -10.60 7.32 4.85
C VAL A 154 -11.58 7.08 3.70
N THR A 155 -11.66 8.03 2.78
CA THR A 155 -12.49 7.93 1.57
C THR A 155 -11.66 7.54 0.35
N SER A 156 -10.36 7.84 0.33
CA SER A 156 -9.49 7.49 -0.80
C SER A 156 -8.07 7.06 -0.41
N ILE A 157 -7.51 6.15 -1.22
CA ILE A 157 -6.13 5.67 -1.15
C ILE A 157 -5.42 6.06 -2.45
N GLY A 158 -4.43 6.95 -2.33
CA GLY A 158 -3.72 7.57 -3.43
C GLY A 158 -2.80 6.64 -4.23
N ALA A 159 -2.25 7.18 -5.31
CA ALA A 159 -1.32 6.48 -6.17
C ALA A 159 -0.07 6.07 -5.38
N SER A 160 0.33 4.81 -5.52
CA SER A 160 1.53 4.27 -4.89
C SER A 160 1.59 4.43 -3.37
N ALA A 161 0.43 4.62 -2.70
CA ALA A 161 0.36 4.92 -1.27
C ALA A 161 1.09 3.90 -0.39
N PHE A 162 1.03 2.62 -0.74
CA PHE A 162 1.72 1.51 -0.08
C PHE A 162 2.66 0.77 -1.02
N GLU A 163 3.00 1.35 -2.18
CA GLU A 163 3.86 0.66 -3.16
C GLU A 163 5.18 0.23 -2.51
N ASN A 164 5.65 -0.98 -2.78
CA ASN A 164 6.86 -1.58 -2.21
C ASN A 164 6.87 -1.71 -0.67
N CYS A 165 5.70 -1.77 -0.02
CA CYS A 165 5.59 -2.25 1.37
C CYS A 165 5.74 -3.77 1.41
N THR A 166 6.96 -4.27 1.19
CA THR A 166 7.22 -5.69 0.88
C THR A 166 6.92 -6.67 2.01
N LEU A 167 6.81 -6.24 3.28
CA LEU A 167 6.37 -7.10 4.39
C LEU A 167 4.87 -7.05 4.67
N LEU A 168 4.12 -6.14 4.05
CA LEU A 168 2.70 -5.95 4.31
C LEU A 168 1.92 -7.22 3.94
N GLY A 169 1.35 -7.91 4.94
CA GLY A 169 0.75 -9.24 4.72
C GLY A 169 -0.72 -9.21 4.32
N SER A 170 -1.49 -8.28 4.90
CA SER A 170 -2.93 -8.12 4.67
C SER A 170 -3.38 -6.69 4.91
N VAL A 171 -4.43 -6.25 4.21
CA VAL A 171 -5.06 -4.94 4.40
C VAL A 171 -6.58 -5.09 4.46
N THR A 172 -7.24 -4.26 5.27
CA THR A 172 -8.71 -4.12 5.24
C THR A 172 -9.07 -2.74 4.73
N ILE A 173 -9.91 -2.69 3.69
CA ILE A 173 -10.48 -1.47 3.11
C ILE A 173 -11.76 -1.11 3.90
N PRO A 174 -11.81 0.06 4.57
CA PRO A 174 -12.98 0.46 5.35
C PRO A 174 -14.21 0.80 4.52
N ALA A 175 -15.37 0.93 5.19
CA ALA A 175 -16.66 1.18 4.54
C ALA A 175 -16.72 2.50 3.75
N ALA A 176 -15.99 3.53 4.19
CA ALA A 176 -16.03 4.86 3.56
C ALA A 176 -15.16 4.98 2.30
N VAL A 177 -14.27 4.03 2.02
CA VAL A 177 -13.37 4.10 0.86
C VAL A 177 -14.15 3.93 -0.43
N ASP A 178 -14.15 4.95 -1.28
CA ASP A 178 -14.78 4.94 -2.60
C ASP A 178 -13.77 4.98 -3.75
N THR A 179 -12.50 5.24 -3.45
CA THR A 179 -11.44 5.36 -4.46
C THR A 179 -10.14 4.70 -3.98
N ILE A 180 -9.64 3.76 -4.77
CA ILE A 180 -8.32 3.13 -4.60
C ILE A 180 -7.59 3.25 -5.94
N SER A 181 -6.40 3.83 -5.92
CA SER A 181 -5.55 3.85 -7.13
C SER A 181 -5.07 2.45 -7.50
N ASP A 182 -5.02 2.15 -8.80
CA ASP A 182 -4.53 0.86 -9.33
C ASP A 182 -3.09 0.53 -8.89
N THR A 183 -2.28 1.54 -8.53
CA THR A 183 -0.90 1.35 -8.06
C THR A 183 -0.75 1.40 -6.54
N ALA A 184 -1.85 1.56 -5.78
CA ALA A 184 -1.81 1.78 -4.33
C ALA A 184 -1.01 0.70 -3.58
N PHE A 185 -1.02 -0.54 -4.08
CA PHE A 185 -0.35 -1.70 -3.46
C PHE A 185 0.64 -2.41 -4.41
N ALA A 186 1.14 -1.72 -5.45
CA ALA A 186 2.10 -2.32 -6.37
C ALA A 186 3.41 -2.72 -5.63
N GLY A 187 4.03 -3.83 -6.00
CA GLY A 187 5.27 -4.32 -5.37
C GLY A 187 5.11 -4.80 -3.91
N CYS A 188 3.89 -4.89 -3.37
CA CYS A 188 3.62 -5.48 -2.06
C CYS A 188 3.71 -7.02 -2.13
N SER A 189 4.94 -7.54 -2.27
CA SER A 189 5.20 -8.94 -2.58
C SER A 189 4.80 -9.97 -1.51
N ASN A 190 4.51 -9.53 -0.28
CA ASN A 190 3.96 -10.39 0.78
C ASN A 190 2.45 -10.20 1.00
N LEU A 191 1.81 -9.25 0.29
CA LEU A 191 0.39 -8.98 0.44
C LEU A 191 -0.38 -10.13 -0.18
N SER A 192 -1.07 -10.89 0.65
CA SER A 192 -1.78 -12.12 0.25
C SER A 192 -3.30 -11.96 0.27
N SER A 193 -3.81 -10.92 0.94
CA SER A 193 -5.24 -10.64 1.02
C SER A 193 -5.50 -9.14 1.22
N VAL A 194 -6.44 -8.61 0.45
CA VAL A 194 -7.10 -7.34 0.72
C VAL A 194 -8.58 -7.61 0.95
N GLU A 195 -9.01 -7.44 2.20
CA GLU A 195 -10.41 -7.57 2.59
C GLU A 195 -11.13 -6.24 2.48
N VAL A 196 -12.43 -6.28 2.18
CA VAL A 196 -13.26 -5.08 2.10
C VAL A 196 -14.37 -5.19 3.13
N ASP A 197 -14.57 -4.12 3.91
CA ASP A 197 -15.68 -4.02 4.86
C ASP A 197 -17.03 -4.28 4.15
N GLY A 198 -17.89 -5.10 4.76
CA GLY A 198 -19.17 -5.47 4.15
C GLY A 198 -20.10 -4.28 3.87
N GLY A 199 -19.95 -3.19 4.63
CA GLY A 199 -20.66 -1.92 4.47
C GLY A 199 -20.08 -1.01 3.39
N ASN A 200 -18.93 -1.34 2.78
CA ASN A 200 -18.37 -0.55 1.68
C ASN A 200 -19.32 -0.53 0.48
N ALA A 201 -19.64 0.65 -0.04
CA ALA A 201 -20.62 0.81 -1.13
C ALA A 201 -20.04 0.60 -2.54
N THR A 202 -18.72 0.71 -2.69
CA THR A 202 -18.03 0.72 -3.99
C THR A 202 -17.37 -0.60 -4.33
N TYR A 203 -16.74 -1.21 -3.33
CA TYR A 203 -15.91 -2.40 -3.48
C TYR A 203 -16.47 -3.60 -2.72
N SER A 204 -15.95 -4.77 -3.05
CA SER A 204 -16.09 -5.99 -2.26
C SER A 204 -14.81 -6.82 -2.37
N SER A 205 -14.60 -7.78 -1.46
CA SER A 205 -13.53 -8.76 -1.59
C SER A 205 -14.07 -10.14 -1.93
N TYR A 206 -13.27 -10.92 -2.65
CA TYR A 206 -13.46 -12.36 -2.83
C TYR A 206 -12.09 -13.03 -2.99
N ASP A 207 -11.84 -14.10 -2.24
CA ASP A 207 -10.53 -14.77 -2.16
C ASP A 207 -9.36 -13.80 -1.87
N GLY A 208 -9.60 -12.77 -1.06
CA GLY A 208 -8.60 -11.73 -0.74
C GLY A 208 -8.26 -10.79 -1.91
N CYS A 209 -9.00 -10.80 -3.01
CA CYS A 209 -8.86 -9.87 -4.13
C CYS A 209 -9.94 -8.78 -4.08
N ILE A 210 -9.66 -7.60 -4.63
CA ILE A 210 -10.61 -6.49 -4.71
C ILE A 210 -11.46 -6.62 -5.97
N TYR A 211 -12.77 -6.49 -5.79
CA TYR A 211 -13.75 -6.41 -6.84
C TYR A 211 -14.56 -5.12 -6.74
N ASN A 212 -15.29 -4.77 -7.80
CA ASN A 212 -16.42 -3.85 -7.67
C ASN A 212 -17.50 -4.44 -6.73
N LYS A 213 -18.44 -3.63 -6.24
CA LYS A 213 -19.43 -4.05 -5.25
C LYS A 213 -20.25 -5.29 -5.66
N THR A 214 -20.54 -5.43 -6.95
CA THR A 214 -21.33 -6.55 -7.50
C THR A 214 -20.50 -7.82 -7.78
N GLN A 215 -19.18 -7.79 -7.55
CA GLN A 215 -18.25 -8.88 -7.87
C GLN A 215 -18.20 -9.26 -9.36
N THR A 216 -18.58 -8.35 -10.25
CA THR A 216 -18.56 -8.58 -11.70
C THR A 216 -17.23 -8.19 -12.35
N LYS A 217 -16.45 -7.32 -11.69
CA LYS A 217 -15.10 -6.96 -12.13
C LYS A 217 -14.07 -7.31 -11.07
N LEU A 218 -13.09 -8.16 -11.40
CA LEU A 218 -11.88 -8.33 -10.61
C LEU A 218 -10.96 -7.13 -10.91
N LEU A 219 -10.70 -6.31 -9.89
CA LEU A 219 -9.96 -5.06 -10.02
C LEU A 219 -8.48 -5.23 -9.63
N TYR A 220 -8.21 -5.99 -8.56
CA TYR A 220 -6.86 -6.18 -8.05
C TYR A 220 -6.70 -7.52 -7.34
N CYS A 221 -5.68 -8.27 -7.72
CA CYS A 221 -5.21 -9.47 -7.07
C CYS A 221 -3.87 -9.17 -6.38
N PRO A 222 -3.74 -9.44 -5.06
CA PRO A 222 -2.48 -9.21 -4.36
C PRO A 222 -1.29 -10.00 -4.92
N GLU A 223 -0.14 -9.34 -5.08
CA GLU A 223 1.08 -9.92 -5.67
C GLU A 223 1.67 -11.08 -4.86
N GLY A 224 1.44 -11.11 -3.54
CA GLY A 224 1.91 -12.17 -2.64
C GLY A 224 1.06 -13.45 -2.64
N LYS A 225 0.03 -13.54 -3.49
CA LYS A 225 -0.78 -14.76 -3.64
C LYS A 225 -0.05 -15.82 -4.47
N TYR A 226 -0.28 -17.08 -4.11
CA TYR A 226 0.22 -18.27 -4.84
C TYR A 226 -0.87 -19.01 -5.63
N SER A 227 -2.14 -18.70 -5.34
CA SER A 227 -3.31 -19.23 -6.04
C SER A 227 -4.42 -18.19 -5.96
N VAL A 228 -5.36 -18.22 -6.91
CA VAL A 228 -6.55 -17.37 -6.87
C VAL A 228 -7.78 -18.15 -7.31
N LYS A 229 -8.86 -18.01 -6.55
CA LYS A 229 -10.20 -18.38 -7.01
C LYS A 229 -10.91 -17.13 -7.53
N ILE A 230 -11.28 -17.15 -8.79
CA ILE A 230 -12.07 -16.08 -9.41
C ILE A 230 -13.54 -16.32 -9.09
N SER A 231 -14.28 -15.27 -8.70
CA SER A 231 -15.70 -15.37 -8.35
C SER A 231 -16.53 -15.82 -9.55
N ASP A 232 -17.51 -16.72 -9.35
CA ASP A 232 -18.42 -17.21 -10.40
C ASP A 232 -19.35 -16.11 -10.99
N LYS A 233 -19.31 -14.90 -10.44
CA LYS A 233 -20.02 -13.71 -10.95
C LYS A 233 -19.17 -12.84 -11.87
N THR A 234 -17.86 -13.13 -11.95
CA THR A 234 -16.89 -12.26 -12.64
C THR A 234 -17.16 -12.27 -14.13
N SER A 235 -17.51 -11.13 -14.71
CA SER A 235 -17.64 -10.95 -16.15
C SER A 235 -16.38 -10.35 -16.77
N THR A 236 -15.59 -9.63 -15.98
CA THR A 236 -14.42 -8.89 -16.46
C THR A 236 -13.22 -9.05 -15.54
N LEU A 237 -12.07 -9.35 -16.12
CA LEU A 237 -10.77 -9.13 -15.51
C LEU A 237 -10.29 -7.75 -15.94
N SER A 238 -10.15 -6.83 -15.00
CA SER A 238 -9.79 -5.44 -15.33
C SER A 238 -8.31 -5.27 -15.68
N TYR A 239 -7.99 -4.09 -16.22
CA TYR A 239 -6.61 -3.67 -16.46
C TYR A 239 -5.72 -3.97 -15.25
N ALA A 240 -4.60 -4.66 -15.50
CA ALA A 240 -3.61 -5.02 -14.48
C ALA A 240 -4.14 -5.85 -13.29
N ALA A 241 -5.31 -6.50 -13.40
CA ALA A 241 -5.95 -7.22 -12.30
C ALA A 241 -5.06 -8.28 -11.61
N LEU A 242 -4.19 -8.99 -12.35
CA LEU A 242 -3.21 -9.94 -11.82
C LEU A 242 -1.76 -9.48 -12.11
N ASN A 243 -1.53 -8.17 -12.27
CA ASN A 243 -0.20 -7.66 -12.50
C ASN A 243 0.74 -7.95 -11.33
N GLY A 244 1.97 -8.38 -11.61
CA GLY A 244 2.96 -8.69 -10.59
C GLY A 244 2.66 -9.94 -9.75
N CYS A 245 1.58 -10.68 -10.03
CA CYS A 245 1.25 -11.93 -9.34
C CYS A 245 2.20 -13.06 -9.75
N TYR A 246 3.46 -13.00 -9.32
CA TYR A 246 4.50 -13.97 -9.67
C TYR A 246 4.31 -15.35 -9.06
N GLY A 247 3.59 -15.43 -7.92
CA GLY A 247 3.32 -16.69 -7.22
C GLY A 247 2.20 -17.52 -7.85
N ILE A 248 1.28 -16.89 -8.58
CA ILE A 248 0.13 -17.56 -9.20
C ILE A 248 0.58 -18.17 -10.52
N THR A 249 0.58 -19.50 -10.61
CA THR A 249 1.07 -20.24 -11.78
C THR A 249 -0.03 -20.83 -12.65
N GLU A 250 -1.22 -21.02 -12.08
CA GLU A 250 -2.38 -21.58 -12.77
C GLU A 250 -3.64 -20.77 -12.46
N VAL A 251 -4.45 -20.51 -13.48
CA VAL A 251 -5.73 -19.81 -13.37
C VAL A 251 -6.81 -20.50 -14.20
N THR A 252 -7.95 -20.78 -13.58
CA THR A 252 -9.17 -21.19 -14.29
C THR A 252 -10.17 -20.04 -14.24
N LEU A 253 -10.55 -19.51 -15.41
CA LEU A 253 -11.57 -18.47 -15.48
C LEU A 253 -12.98 -19.10 -15.48
N PRO A 254 -13.92 -18.58 -14.67
CA PRO A 254 -15.28 -19.10 -14.63
C PRO A 254 -16.04 -18.75 -15.90
N ALA A 255 -17.02 -19.57 -16.27
CA ALA A 255 -17.84 -19.40 -17.48
C ALA A 255 -18.64 -18.09 -17.55
N SER A 256 -18.65 -17.29 -16.48
CA SER A 256 -19.21 -15.95 -16.46
C SER A 256 -18.33 -14.90 -17.13
N VAL A 257 -17.02 -15.16 -17.29
CA VAL A 257 -16.08 -14.19 -17.84
C VAL A 257 -16.32 -14.01 -19.33
N THR A 258 -16.52 -12.77 -19.75
CA THR A 258 -16.70 -12.39 -21.15
C THR A 258 -15.59 -11.47 -21.68
N VAL A 259 -14.91 -10.74 -20.79
CA VAL A 259 -13.88 -9.76 -21.15
C VAL A 259 -12.61 -9.94 -20.30
N ILE A 260 -11.47 -9.99 -20.97
CA ILE A 260 -10.15 -9.88 -20.35
C ILE A 260 -9.54 -8.57 -20.85
N GLU A 261 -9.48 -7.55 -19.99
CA GLU A 261 -8.93 -6.24 -20.37
C GLU A 261 -7.41 -6.30 -20.58
N GLN A 262 -6.86 -5.27 -21.23
CA GLN A 262 -5.42 -5.15 -21.50
C GLN A 262 -4.60 -5.32 -20.22
N ASN A 263 -3.48 -6.06 -20.33
CA ASN A 263 -2.51 -6.26 -19.26
C ASN A 263 -3.06 -6.90 -17.97
N ALA A 264 -4.26 -7.48 -17.98
CA ALA A 264 -4.81 -8.24 -16.85
C ALA A 264 -3.81 -9.27 -16.28
N PHE A 265 -2.98 -9.89 -17.13
CA PHE A 265 -1.95 -10.87 -16.74
C PHE A 265 -0.51 -10.36 -16.91
N SER A 266 -0.31 -9.07 -17.16
CA SER A 266 1.04 -8.53 -17.41
C SER A 266 1.97 -8.76 -16.23
N ASN A 267 3.23 -9.13 -16.47
CA ASN A 267 4.20 -9.43 -15.41
C ASN A 267 3.70 -10.46 -14.37
N SER A 268 2.75 -11.34 -14.72
CA SER A 268 2.28 -12.39 -13.84
C SER A 268 3.10 -13.69 -14.00
N GLY A 269 3.06 -14.56 -12.99
CA GLY A 269 3.65 -15.89 -13.02
C GLY A 269 2.78 -16.96 -13.68
N VAL A 270 1.63 -16.57 -14.27
CA VAL A 270 0.62 -17.49 -14.79
C VAL A 270 1.18 -18.22 -16.00
N GLN A 271 1.43 -19.52 -15.83
CA GLN A 271 1.96 -20.41 -16.86
C GLN A 271 0.84 -21.20 -17.55
N THR A 272 -0.18 -21.60 -16.80
CA THR A 272 -1.34 -22.34 -17.32
C THR A 272 -2.61 -21.54 -17.09
N ILE A 273 -3.43 -21.41 -18.13
CA ILE A 273 -4.73 -20.75 -18.01
C ILE A 273 -5.81 -21.52 -18.75
N THR A 274 -6.98 -21.65 -18.12
CA THR A 274 -8.20 -22.09 -18.82
C THR A 274 -9.08 -20.88 -19.12
N ILE A 275 -9.32 -20.64 -20.41
CA ILE A 275 -10.16 -19.55 -20.93
C ILE A 275 -11.50 -20.14 -21.41
N PRO A 276 -12.64 -19.76 -20.82
CA PRO A 276 -13.94 -20.29 -21.20
C PRO A 276 -14.41 -19.75 -22.56
N SER A 277 -15.27 -20.52 -23.23
CA SER A 277 -15.87 -20.13 -24.51
C SER A 277 -16.75 -18.87 -24.44
N SER A 278 -17.14 -18.46 -23.23
CA SER A 278 -17.87 -17.22 -22.98
C SER A 278 -17.04 -15.95 -23.22
N VAL A 279 -15.71 -16.05 -23.25
CA VAL A 279 -14.84 -14.90 -23.52
C VAL A 279 -15.00 -14.46 -24.97
N THR A 280 -15.35 -13.20 -25.16
CA THR A 280 -15.55 -12.57 -26.46
C THR A 280 -14.51 -11.51 -26.79
N ASP A 281 -13.80 -10.99 -25.78
CA ASP A 281 -12.78 -9.95 -25.96
C ASP A 281 -11.57 -10.20 -25.05
N ILE A 282 -10.37 -10.15 -25.64
CA ILE A 282 -9.09 -10.32 -24.96
C ILE A 282 -8.14 -9.21 -25.42
N GLY A 283 -7.87 -8.27 -24.51
CA GLY A 283 -6.90 -7.20 -24.74
C GLY A 283 -5.46 -7.74 -24.78
N SER A 284 -4.55 -6.93 -25.32
CA SER A 284 -3.12 -7.24 -25.36
C SER A 284 -2.55 -7.50 -23.95
N GLN A 285 -1.70 -8.53 -23.82
CA GLN A 285 -1.08 -8.91 -22.55
C GLN A 285 0.44 -8.73 -22.64
N SER A 286 0.92 -7.56 -22.24
CA SER A 286 2.36 -7.23 -22.33
C SER A 286 3.16 -7.99 -21.28
N SER A 287 4.36 -8.45 -21.61
CA SER A 287 5.27 -9.13 -20.66
C SER A 287 4.63 -10.34 -19.97
N TRP A 288 3.80 -11.09 -20.70
CA TRP A 288 3.23 -12.35 -20.27
C TRP A 288 3.43 -13.41 -21.35
N THR A 289 3.85 -14.60 -20.93
CA THR A 289 4.17 -15.72 -21.83
C THR A 289 3.68 -17.02 -21.19
N PRO A 290 2.39 -17.40 -21.38
CA PRO A 290 1.88 -18.65 -20.84
C PRO A 290 2.57 -19.84 -21.53
N GLN A 291 2.72 -20.93 -20.80
CA GLN A 291 3.19 -22.21 -21.32
C GLN A 291 2.07 -23.00 -21.98
N MET A 292 0.84 -22.88 -21.47
CA MET A 292 -0.32 -23.61 -21.98
C MET A 292 -1.61 -22.82 -21.77
N ILE A 293 -2.40 -22.72 -22.83
CA ILE A 293 -3.76 -22.18 -22.80
C ILE A 293 -4.74 -23.33 -23.08
N TYR A 294 -5.63 -23.63 -22.14
CA TYR A 294 -6.79 -24.49 -22.39
C TYR A 294 -7.96 -23.62 -22.84
N THR A 295 -8.54 -23.93 -24.00
CA THR A 295 -9.59 -23.11 -24.61
C THR A 295 -10.52 -23.97 -25.47
N TYR A 296 -11.47 -23.37 -26.19
CA TYR A 296 -12.48 -24.08 -26.98
C TYR A 296 -12.36 -23.74 -28.47
N SER A 297 -12.82 -24.65 -29.34
CA SER A 297 -12.79 -24.41 -30.79
C SER A 297 -13.68 -23.21 -31.17
N ASN A 298 -13.17 -22.37 -32.07
CA ASN A 298 -13.78 -21.12 -32.55
C ASN A 298 -14.05 -20.10 -31.42
N SER A 299 -13.24 -20.11 -30.36
CA SER A 299 -13.36 -19.15 -29.25
C SER A 299 -12.33 -18.03 -29.34
N ALA A 300 -12.59 -16.92 -28.63
CA ALA A 300 -11.61 -15.83 -28.51
C ALA A 300 -10.29 -16.31 -27.87
N GLY A 301 -10.34 -17.31 -26.99
CA GLY A 301 -9.13 -17.89 -26.39
C GLY A 301 -8.27 -18.67 -27.40
N GLU A 302 -8.88 -19.38 -28.36
CA GLU A 302 -8.15 -20.04 -29.45
C GLU A 302 -7.54 -18.99 -30.39
N GLU A 303 -8.34 -18.01 -30.82
CA GLU A 303 -7.86 -16.92 -31.68
C GLU A 303 -6.69 -16.17 -31.03
N PHE A 304 -6.81 -15.83 -29.75
CA PHE A 304 -5.76 -15.16 -29.00
C PHE A 304 -4.48 -16.01 -28.93
N ALA A 305 -4.58 -17.31 -28.66
CA ALA A 305 -3.43 -18.20 -28.62
C ALA A 305 -2.72 -18.27 -29.99
N VAL A 306 -3.49 -18.44 -31.07
CA VAL A 306 -2.97 -18.49 -32.44
C VAL A 306 -2.28 -17.18 -32.83
N ASN A 307 -2.93 -16.04 -32.60
CA ASN A 307 -2.41 -14.72 -32.99
C ASN A 307 -1.11 -14.34 -32.25
N ASN A 308 -0.90 -14.87 -31.04
CA ASN A 308 0.30 -14.63 -30.24
C ASN A 308 1.30 -15.79 -30.29
N ASN A 309 1.05 -16.83 -31.10
CA ASN A 309 1.90 -18.02 -31.21
C ASN A 309 2.15 -18.70 -29.85
N TYR A 310 1.11 -18.82 -29.03
CA TYR A 310 1.14 -19.56 -27.76
C TYR A 310 0.69 -21.01 -27.97
N THR A 311 1.24 -21.91 -27.14
CA THR A 311 0.78 -23.30 -27.08
C THR A 311 -0.62 -23.36 -26.47
N TYR A 312 -1.53 -24.09 -27.10
CA TYR A 312 -2.88 -24.29 -26.59
C TYR A 312 -3.39 -25.72 -26.81
N GLU A 313 -4.40 -26.10 -26.02
CA GLU A 313 -5.15 -27.34 -26.16
C GLU A 313 -6.64 -27.02 -26.18
N LEU A 314 -7.38 -27.68 -27.08
CA LEU A 314 -8.82 -27.53 -27.19
C LEU A 314 -9.51 -28.50 -26.24
N LEU A 315 -10.35 -27.96 -25.37
CA LEU A 315 -11.25 -28.70 -24.51
C LEU A 315 -12.51 -29.08 -25.28
N ASP A 316 -13.08 -30.23 -24.93
CA ASP A 316 -14.42 -30.60 -25.38
C ASP A 316 -15.42 -29.56 -24.88
N SER A 317 -16.29 -29.05 -25.76
CA SER A 317 -17.38 -28.18 -25.31
C SER A 317 -18.17 -28.90 -24.22
N PRO A 318 -18.51 -28.23 -23.10
CA PRO A 318 -19.44 -28.81 -22.15
C PRO A 318 -20.69 -29.18 -22.94
N GLU A 319 -21.01 -30.48 -23.00
CA GLU A 319 -22.17 -30.96 -23.74
C GLU A 319 -23.37 -30.10 -23.37
N SER A 320 -24.03 -29.52 -24.38
CA SER A 320 -25.37 -28.98 -24.16
C SER A 320 -26.16 -30.10 -23.50
N PRO A 321 -26.85 -29.87 -22.36
CA PRO A 321 -27.66 -30.91 -21.73
C PRO A 321 -28.55 -31.50 -22.83
N ALA A 322 -28.45 -32.82 -22.99
CA ALA A 322 -29.19 -33.55 -24.02
C ALA A 322 -30.63 -33.06 -24.03
N ASP A 323 -31.12 -32.67 -25.21
CA ASP A 323 -32.51 -32.30 -25.40
C ASP A 323 -33.38 -33.41 -24.79
N PRO A 324 -34.17 -33.14 -23.73
CA PRO A 324 -35.03 -34.15 -23.14
C PRO A 324 -36.15 -34.61 -24.10
N ASN A 325 -36.25 -34.01 -25.29
CA ASN A 325 -37.18 -34.40 -26.35
C ASN A 325 -36.51 -35.11 -27.54
N GLY A 326 -35.32 -35.69 -27.37
CA GLY A 326 -34.79 -36.68 -28.33
C GLY A 326 -35.77 -37.86 -28.45
N THR A 327 -36.68 -37.80 -29.41
CA THR A 327 -37.51 -38.94 -29.80
C THR A 327 -36.61 -39.94 -30.52
N ASP A 328 -36.19 -40.98 -29.81
CA ASP A 328 -35.76 -42.23 -30.42
C ASP A 328 -36.93 -42.76 -31.26
N ASP A 329 -36.90 -42.53 -32.57
CA ASP A 329 -37.78 -43.18 -33.53
C ASP A 329 -37.12 -44.49 -34.00
N PRO A 330 -37.58 -45.67 -33.57
CA PRO A 330 -36.98 -46.93 -33.95
C PRO A 330 -37.53 -47.37 -35.31
N GLY A 331 -36.78 -47.07 -36.35
CA GLY A 331 -36.71 -47.89 -37.55
C GLY A 331 -37.76 -47.60 -38.63
N VAL A 332 -37.30 -46.97 -39.71
CA VAL A 332 -37.88 -47.18 -41.04
C VAL A 332 -36.78 -47.67 -41.96
N LYS A 333 -37.04 -48.85 -42.53
CA LYS A 333 -36.19 -49.56 -43.47
C LYS A 333 -36.03 -48.75 -44.75
N GLU A 334 -34.79 -48.70 -45.23
CA GLU A 334 -34.45 -48.31 -46.60
C GLU A 334 -35.13 -49.23 -47.61
N ASP A 335 -35.67 -48.65 -48.69
CA ASP A 335 -35.84 -49.31 -49.98
C ASP A 335 -35.96 -48.23 -51.10
N PRO A 336 -35.65 -48.56 -52.37
CA PRO A 336 -34.69 -47.80 -53.19
C PRO A 336 -35.27 -46.86 -54.25
N GLU A 337 -34.39 -46.04 -54.84
CA GLU A 337 -34.61 -45.17 -56.01
C GLU A 337 -35.35 -45.84 -57.18
N PRO A 338 -36.13 -45.06 -57.96
CA PRO A 338 -36.38 -45.36 -59.36
C PRO A 338 -35.64 -44.39 -60.30
N SER A 339 -35.01 -45.01 -61.30
CA SER A 339 -34.31 -44.45 -62.45
C SER A 339 -35.20 -43.73 -63.49
N ASP A 340 -34.58 -42.76 -64.16
CA ASP A 340 -34.88 -41.96 -65.38
C ASP A 340 -35.72 -42.62 -66.51
N PRO A 341 -36.39 -41.84 -67.41
CA PRO A 341 -35.76 -41.50 -68.70
C PRO A 341 -36.06 -40.07 -69.25
N GLY A 342 -35.05 -39.42 -69.83
CA GLY A 342 -35.09 -38.03 -70.33
C GLY A 342 -35.61 -37.75 -71.75
N THR A 343 -34.87 -36.88 -72.48
CA THR A 343 -35.07 -36.25 -73.82
C THR A 343 -35.91 -34.95 -73.85
N THR A 344 -35.62 -33.85 -74.59
CA THR A 344 -34.72 -33.56 -75.74
C THR A 344 -34.64 -32.04 -76.00
N ASP A 345 -33.53 -31.62 -76.65
CA ASP A 345 -33.34 -30.59 -77.68
C ASP A 345 -33.39 -29.06 -77.42
N ASP A 346 -32.21 -28.47 -77.66
CA ASP A 346 -31.82 -27.08 -78.03
C ASP A 346 -32.26 -26.75 -79.50
N PRO A 347 -31.96 -25.60 -80.18
CA PRO A 347 -31.66 -24.20 -79.81
C PRO A 347 -32.53 -23.16 -80.58
N ALA A 348 -32.43 -21.85 -80.24
CA ALA A 348 -32.25 -20.73 -81.20
C ALA A 348 -32.43 -19.31 -80.57
N THR A 349 -31.34 -18.53 -80.59
CA THR A 349 -31.27 -17.04 -80.62
C THR A 349 -31.49 -16.52 -82.08
N PRO A 350 -31.51 -15.19 -82.44
CA PRO A 350 -31.01 -14.00 -81.73
C PRO A 350 -31.75 -12.63 -81.96
N ALA A 351 -31.10 -11.57 -81.43
CA ALA A 351 -31.13 -10.13 -81.79
C ALA A 351 -32.07 -9.22 -80.96
N GLU A 352 -31.74 -8.01 -80.51
CA GLU A 352 -30.58 -7.12 -80.77
C GLU A 352 -30.56 -5.94 -79.75
N ASN A 353 -29.42 -5.22 -79.72
CA ASN A 353 -29.19 -3.83 -79.24
C ASN A 353 -29.02 -3.63 -77.71
N GLY A 354 -28.02 -2.93 -77.17
CA GLY A 354 -26.94 -2.10 -77.70
C GLY A 354 -26.11 -1.55 -76.52
N THR A 355 -24.84 -1.26 -76.79
CA THR A 355 -23.71 -0.76 -75.96
C THR A 355 -23.99 0.50 -75.10
N THR A 356 -23.27 0.96 -74.05
CA THR A 356 -21.81 1.09 -73.75
C THR A 356 -21.57 1.42 -72.25
N ASN A 357 -20.34 1.16 -71.77
CA ASN A 357 -19.71 1.58 -70.51
C ASN A 357 -19.68 3.11 -70.23
N ALA A 358 -19.70 3.50 -68.94
CA ALA A 358 -18.62 4.21 -68.20
C ALA A 358 -19.08 5.18 -67.09
N SER A 359 -18.63 4.88 -65.86
CA SER A 359 -18.07 5.73 -64.78
C SER A 359 -18.52 7.19 -64.47
N SER A 360 -18.52 7.46 -63.15
CA SER A 360 -18.18 8.70 -62.40
C SER A 360 -19.19 9.86 -62.30
N ASN A 361 -19.67 10.17 -61.08
CA ASN A 361 -19.13 11.21 -60.17
C ASN A 361 -20.12 11.59 -59.03
N ASN A 362 -19.55 11.85 -57.84
CA ASN A 362 -19.85 12.88 -56.81
C ASN A 362 -21.21 13.62 -56.90
N THR A 363 -21.99 13.90 -55.84
CA THR A 363 -21.64 14.65 -54.61
C THR A 363 -22.85 14.72 -53.64
N GLN A 364 -22.56 14.76 -52.32
CA GLN A 364 -23.20 15.53 -51.22
C GLN A 364 -24.64 15.29 -50.72
N GLY A 365 -24.76 15.23 -49.37
CA GLY A 365 -25.93 15.67 -48.58
C GLY A 365 -26.19 14.86 -47.29
N SER A 366 -25.40 15.06 -46.23
CA SER A 366 -25.80 15.73 -44.96
C SER A 366 -26.50 14.85 -43.91
N GLY A 367 -25.87 14.73 -42.74
CA GLY A 367 -26.42 14.11 -41.52
C GLY A 367 -25.42 14.18 -40.37
N THR A 368 -25.68 15.07 -39.42
CA THR A 368 -24.87 15.56 -38.30
C THR A 368 -24.47 14.52 -37.24
N SER A 369 -23.21 14.57 -36.76
CA SER A 369 -22.78 13.96 -35.50
C SER A 369 -22.16 15.02 -34.58
N VAL A 370 -22.63 15.02 -33.33
CA VAL A 370 -22.17 15.88 -32.23
C VAL A 370 -20.89 15.29 -31.62
N THR A 371 -19.93 16.17 -31.34
CA THR A 371 -18.64 15.91 -30.71
C THR A 371 -18.74 15.98 -29.18
N SER A 372 -17.99 15.13 -28.49
CA SER A 372 -17.52 15.42 -27.13
C SER A 372 -16.06 15.00 -26.98
N THR A 373 -15.29 15.93 -26.44
CA THR A 373 -13.85 16.08 -26.42
C THR A 373 -13.18 15.24 -25.33
N SER A 374 -12.14 14.47 -25.65
CA SER A 374 -11.14 14.02 -24.67
C SER A 374 -9.80 14.67 -25.01
N GLY A 375 -9.35 15.56 -24.13
CA GLY A 375 -8.12 16.32 -24.28
C GLY A 375 -6.87 15.44 -24.16
N SER A 376 -6.05 15.51 -25.20
CA SER A 376 -4.66 15.11 -25.22
C SER A 376 -3.83 16.07 -24.35
N VAL A 377 -2.97 15.52 -23.49
CA VAL A 377 -1.77 16.23 -23.01
C VAL A 377 -0.55 15.41 -23.41
N THR A 378 0.29 16.10 -24.18
CA THR A 378 1.54 15.71 -24.81
C THR A 378 2.56 15.10 -23.86
N GLY A 379 3.23 14.05 -24.35
CA GLY A 379 4.35 13.42 -23.67
C GLY A 379 5.57 14.32 -23.48
N ARG A 380 6.38 13.94 -22.49
CA ARG A 380 7.82 14.19 -22.49
C ARG A 380 8.54 12.86 -22.26
N ASN A 381 9.26 12.46 -23.29
CA ASN A 381 10.28 11.42 -23.26
C ASN A 381 11.32 11.74 -22.17
N LEU A 382 11.57 10.78 -21.27
CA LEU A 382 12.83 10.66 -20.57
C LEU A 382 13.29 9.21 -20.66
N ALA A 383 14.56 9.07 -21.04
CA ALA A 383 15.14 7.93 -21.71
C ALA A 383 15.31 6.69 -20.83
N ALA A 384 15.21 5.54 -21.48
CA ALA A 384 15.72 4.26 -21.01
C ALA A 384 17.21 4.35 -20.65
N GLY A 385 17.52 4.14 -19.37
CA GLY A 385 18.87 3.84 -18.88
C GLY A 385 18.93 2.37 -18.48
N GLY A 386 19.67 1.57 -19.26
CA GLY A 386 19.74 0.13 -19.11
C GLY A 386 20.33 -0.33 -17.77
N VAL A 387 19.70 -1.36 -17.21
CA VAL A 387 20.24 -2.18 -16.13
C VAL A 387 21.33 -3.07 -16.71
N ARG A 388 22.58 -2.88 -16.27
CA ARG A 388 23.63 -3.91 -16.36
C ARG A 388 23.98 -4.39 -14.95
N SER A 389 24.03 -5.71 -14.89
CA SER A 389 24.14 -6.58 -13.73
C SER A 389 25.51 -6.61 -13.06
N ALA A 390 25.46 -7.00 -11.78
CA ALA A 390 26.44 -7.72 -10.97
C ALA A 390 27.68 -6.96 -10.45
N SER A 391 27.60 -6.56 -9.18
CA SER A 391 28.75 -6.60 -8.27
C SER A 391 28.51 -7.65 -7.18
N LYS A 392 29.44 -8.60 -7.10
CA LYS A 392 29.51 -9.67 -6.11
C LYS A 392 29.55 -9.06 -4.70
N PHE A 393 28.56 -9.36 -3.86
CA PHE A 393 28.67 -9.16 -2.43
C PHE A 393 29.12 -10.47 -1.78
N THR A 394 30.38 -10.50 -1.35
CA THR A 394 30.90 -11.56 -0.47
C THR A 394 30.25 -11.44 0.89
N ALA A 395 29.43 -12.43 1.25
CA ALA A 395 28.91 -12.59 2.59
C ALA A 395 30.08 -12.79 3.57
N LYS A 396 30.21 -11.88 4.53
CA LYS A 396 31.04 -12.09 5.72
C LYS A 396 30.06 -12.43 6.84
N GLU A 397 30.02 -13.70 7.22
CA GLU A 397 29.25 -14.16 8.38
C GLU A 397 29.72 -13.37 9.61
N HIS A 398 28.82 -12.58 10.18
CA HIS A 398 28.97 -12.03 11.52
C HIS A 398 28.07 -12.85 12.43
N VAL A 399 28.69 -13.75 13.19
CA VAL A 399 28.05 -14.47 14.29
C VAL A 399 27.55 -13.42 15.29
N LEU A 400 26.24 -13.24 15.38
CA LEU A 400 25.59 -12.44 16.42
C LEU A 400 25.60 -13.25 17.71
N ASP A 401 26.49 -12.87 18.62
CA ASP A 401 26.46 -13.26 20.03
C ASP A 401 25.13 -12.78 20.64
N SER A 402 24.28 -13.75 20.96
CA SER A 402 22.98 -13.55 21.61
C SER A 402 23.17 -13.65 23.13
N THR A 403 23.62 -12.55 23.73
CA THR A 403 23.48 -12.34 25.18
C THR A 403 22.77 -11.00 25.46
N PRO A 404 21.60 -11.00 26.12
CA PRO A 404 20.91 -9.76 26.47
C PRO A 404 21.67 -9.02 27.58
N LYS A 405 22.17 -7.81 27.29
CA LYS A 405 22.57 -6.87 28.35
C LYS A 405 21.29 -6.32 28.99
N THR A 406 20.84 -6.99 30.05
CA THR A 406 19.82 -6.45 30.96
C THR A 406 20.52 -5.75 32.13
N GLY A 407 20.40 -4.44 32.19
CA GLY A 407 20.77 -3.64 33.34
C GLY A 407 20.07 -2.28 33.24
N PRO A 408 19.36 -1.81 34.28
CA PRO A 408 18.82 -0.46 34.27
C PRO A 408 19.99 0.53 34.29
N GLU A 409 20.03 1.47 33.35
CA GLU A 409 20.95 2.60 33.41
C GLU A 409 20.56 3.49 34.59
N THR A 410 21.06 3.12 35.77
CA THR A 410 20.84 3.86 37.00
C THR A 410 21.62 5.16 36.93
N ASN A 411 20.91 6.25 36.71
CA ASN A 411 21.44 7.60 36.61
C ASN A 411 22.14 7.97 37.94
N ALA A 412 23.48 8.05 37.94
CA ALA A 412 24.30 8.26 39.15
C ALA A 412 23.89 9.52 39.95
N LYS A 413 23.23 10.49 39.28
CA LYS A 413 22.64 11.69 39.87
C LYS A 413 21.45 11.38 40.80
N VAL A 414 20.64 10.37 40.48
CA VAL A 414 19.48 9.96 41.30
C VAL A 414 19.94 9.24 42.57
N ILE A 415 21.00 8.43 42.47
CA ILE A 415 21.59 7.73 43.63
C ILE A 415 22.20 8.73 44.62
N LEU A 416 22.88 9.75 44.13
CA LEU A 416 23.46 10.80 44.98
C LEU A 416 22.38 11.62 45.70
N CYS A 417 21.30 11.99 45.01
CA CYS A 417 20.19 12.73 45.62
C CYS A 417 19.45 11.93 46.70
N MET A 418 19.20 10.63 46.46
CA MET A 418 18.59 9.75 47.45
C MET A 418 19.50 9.58 48.68
N ALA A 419 20.80 9.39 48.49
CA ALA A 419 21.75 9.23 49.59
C ALA A 419 21.79 10.47 50.51
N VAL A 420 21.79 11.67 49.93
CA VAL A 420 21.76 12.93 50.72
C VAL A 420 20.44 13.07 51.49
N PHE A 421 19.31 12.69 50.89
CA PHE A 421 18.01 12.76 51.55
C PHE A 421 17.91 11.80 52.74
N PHE A 422 18.36 10.55 52.58
CA PHE A 422 18.33 9.56 53.66
C PHE A 422 19.31 9.88 54.80
N VAL A 423 20.49 10.46 54.49
CA VAL A 423 21.42 10.92 55.53
C VAL A 423 20.83 12.11 56.31
N GLY A 424 20.16 13.05 55.63
CA GLY A 424 19.47 14.16 56.28
C GLY A 424 18.35 13.69 57.21
N VAL A 425 17.50 12.77 56.75
CA VAL A 425 16.42 12.19 57.58
C VAL A 425 16.98 11.39 58.76
N TYR A 426 18.04 10.62 58.56
CA TYR A 426 18.69 9.86 59.64
C TYR A 426 19.24 10.76 60.74
N LEU A 427 19.88 11.88 60.40
CA LEU A 427 20.42 12.85 61.36
C LEU A 427 19.32 13.60 62.14
N ILE A 428 18.17 13.84 61.51
CA ILE A 428 17.00 14.43 62.17
C ILE A 428 16.38 13.43 63.16
N ILE A 429 16.29 12.15 62.80
CA ILE A 429 15.71 11.12 63.68
C ILE A 429 16.64 10.83 64.86
N SER A 430 17.96 10.78 64.62
CA SER A 430 18.94 10.53 65.68
C SER A 430 19.07 11.69 66.66
N SER A 431 18.96 12.94 66.22
CA SER A 431 18.92 14.11 67.13
C SER A 431 17.66 14.14 68.01
N ARG A 432 16.50 13.69 67.51
CA ARG A 432 15.28 13.59 68.33
C ARG A 432 15.32 12.48 69.39
N LYS A 433 16.01 11.37 69.11
CA LYS A 433 16.20 10.28 70.09
C LYS A 433 17.08 10.67 71.27
N GLU A 434 18.05 11.57 71.08
CA GLU A 434 18.89 12.06 72.18
C GLU A 434 18.14 13.05 73.09
N GLU A 435 17.16 13.80 72.55
CA GLU A 435 16.30 14.69 73.35
C GLU A 435 15.29 13.90 74.21
N GLU A 436 14.76 12.77 73.73
CA GLU A 436 13.85 11.91 74.52
C GLU A 436 14.56 11.07 75.60
N GLN A 437 15.87 10.84 75.51
CA GLN A 437 16.63 10.14 76.55
C GLN A 437 17.19 11.06 77.65
N THR A 438 17.02 12.38 77.52
CA THR A 438 17.49 13.38 78.49
C THR A 438 16.38 14.23 79.11
N ALA A 439 15.11 13.92 78.81
CA ALA A 439 13.92 14.36 79.54
C ALA A 439 13.49 13.28 80.54
#